data_AF-A0A920TU57-F1
#
_entry.id   AF-A0A920TU57-F1
#
_cell.length_a   1.000
_cell.length_b   1.000
_cell.length_c   1.000
_cell.angle_alpha   90.00
_cell.angle_beta   90.00
_cell.angle_gamma   90.00
#
_symmetry.space_group_name_H-M   'P 1'
#
loop_
_entity.id
_entity.type
_entity.pdbx_description
1 polymer ?
#
loop_
_entity_poly.entity_id
_entity_poly.type
_entity_poly.pdbx_seq_one_letter_code
_entity_poly.pdbx_strand_id
1 'polypeptide(L)'
;MKRALWHIDEGDPRLSPWRERLSQIENLPDSIDRLFAEIQSVVHGAERLGSRLDPSQLELFASLHSSTDHVIHIVRLSDGNRLRGSWVEIVQQMREQAGFLHESLNEFMRRMAERWLEQKGIKIPFCDPEAFLKSAADAGFVQIELDE
;
A
#
# COMPACT_ATOMS: atom_id res chain seq x y z
N MET A 1 -26.04 -1.61 2.76
CA MET A 1 -27.12 -1.02 3.59
C MET A 1 -27.40 0.45 3.21
N LYS A 2 -27.93 0.73 2.01
CA LYS A 2 -28.41 2.09 1.62
C LYS A 2 -29.90 2.14 1.23
N ARG A 3 -30.48 1.01 0.78
CA ARG A 3 -31.89 0.89 0.34
C ARG A 3 -32.91 1.14 1.46
N ALA A 4 -32.66 0.61 2.66
CA ALA A 4 -33.58 0.70 3.80
C ALA A 4 -33.74 2.12 4.38
N LEU A 5 -32.75 3.00 4.16
CA LEU A 5 -32.78 4.38 4.67
C LEU A 5 -33.61 5.33 3.81
N TRP A 6 -33.99 4.94 2.58
CA TRP A 6 -34.60 5.83 1.59
C TRP A 6 -35.99 5.40 1.13
N HIS A 7 -36.57 4.35 1.75
CA HIS A 7 -37.89 3.78 1.37
C HIS A 7 -38.06 3.60 -0.15
N ILE A 8 -36.99 3.15 -0.83
CA ILE A 8 -37.02 2.90 -2.27
C ILE A 8 -37.48 1.46 -2.48
N ASP A 9 -38.71 1.32 -2.98
CA ASP A 9 -39.27 0.03 -3.40
C ASP A 9 -38.55 -0.54 -4.63
N GLU A 10 -38.58 -1.86 -4.80
CA GLU A 10 -37.87 -2.54 -5.91
C GLU A 10 -38.36 -2.14 -7.31
N GLY A 11 -39.57 -1.59 -7.39
CA GLY A 11 -40.19 -1.07 -8.61
C GLY A 11 -40.00 0.44 -8.84
N ASP A 12 -39.21 1.15 -8.02
CA ASP A 12 -39.06 2.60 -8.15
C ASP A 12 -38.40 2.98 -9.50
N PRO A 13 -39.02 3.84 -10.32
CA PRO A 13 -38.46 4.30 -11.59
C PRO A 13 -37.10 5.00 -11.45
N ARG A 14 -36.76 5.51 -10.26
CA ARG A 14 -35.44 6.09 -9.96
C ARG A 14 -34.32 5.05 -9.95
N LEU A 15 -34.64 3.78 -9.76
CA LEU A 15 -33.68 2.68 -9.86
C LEU A 15 -33.43 2.24 -11.29
N SER A 16 -34.31 2.56 -12.25
CA SER A 16 -34.20 2.11 -13.64
C SER A 16 -32.86 2.50 -14.30
N PRO A 17 -32.36 3.75 -14.19
CA PRO A 17 -31.06 4.11 -14.77
C PRO A 17 -29.88 3.37 -14.10
N TRP A 18 -29.98 3.07 -12.81
CA TRP A 18 -28.96 2.34 -12.07
C TRP A 18 -28.98 0.85 -12.37
N ARG A 19 -30.17 0.26 -12.54
CA ARG A 19 -30.36 -1.13 -12.98
C ARG A 19 -29.83 -1.31 -14.40
N GLU A 20 -30.11 -0.35 -15.28
CA GLU A 20 -29.55 -0.32 -16.63
C GLU A 20 -28.02 -0.19 -16.60
N ARG A 21 -27.48 0.74 -15.79
CA ARG A 21 -26.03 0.88 -15.59
C ARG A 21 -25.37 -0.39 -15.05
N LEU A 22 -25.98 -1.05 -14.06
CA LEU A 22 -25.50 -2.32 -13.49
C LEU A 22 -25.51 -3.43 -14.54
N SER A 23 -26.59 -3.55 -15.31
CA SER A 23 -26.67 -4.53 -16.40
C SER A 23 -25.62 -4.30 -17.49
N GLN A 24 -25.23 -3.06 -17.75
CA GLN A 24 -24.14 -2.74 -18.69
C GLN A 24 -22.77 -3.16 -18.14
N ILE A 25 -22.55 -3.02 -16.83
CA ILE A 25 -21.31 -3.42 -16.17
C ILE A 25 -21.21 -4.95 -16.08
N GLU A 26 -22.32 -5.63 -15.72
CA GLU A 26 -22.39 -7.10 -15.66
C GLU A 26 -22.25 -7.76 -17.05
N ASN A 27 -22.63 -7.07 -18.13
CA ASN A 27 -22.48 -7.58 -19.49
C ASN A 27 -21.11 -7.30 -20.13
N LEU A 28 -20.21 -6.59 -19.45
CA LEU A 28 -18.84 -6.46 -19.92
C LEU A 28 -18.09 -7.75 -19.58
N PRO A 29 -17.37 -8.40 -20.52
CA PRO A 29 -16.54 -9.56 -20.19
C PRO A 29 -15.58 -9.15 -19.07
N ASP A 30 -15.59 -9.91 -17.97
CA ASP A 30 -14.85 -9.53 -16.77
C ASP A 30 -13.38 -9.35 -17.14
N SER A 31 -12.91 -8.12 -17.03
CA SER A 31 -11.51 -7.77 -17.29
C SER A 31 -10.57 -8.65 -16.46
N ILE A 32 -11.02 -9.10 -15.29
CA ILE A 32 -10.29 -10.00 -14.40
C ILE A 32 -10.17 -11.40 -15.00
N ASP A 33 -11.26 -11.96 -15.54
CA ASP A 33 -11.23 -13.28 -16.19
C ASP A 33 -10.33 -13.28 -17.44
N ARG A 34 -10.35 -12.19 -18.20
CA ARG A 34 -9.45 -12.03 -19.36
C ARG A 34 -7.98 -11.97 -18.92
N LEU A 35 -7.67 -11.24 -17.86
CA LEU A 35 -6.32 -11.18 -17.29
C LEU A 35 -5.88 -12.54 -16.74
N PHE A 36 -6.77 -13.27 -16.06
CA PHE A 36 -6.47 -14.62 -15.60
C PHE A 36 -6.19 -15.57 -16.76
N ALA A 37 -6.97 -15.52 -17.84
CA ALA A 37 -6.74 -16.33 -19.03
C ALA A 37 -5.39 -15.99 -19.71
N GLU A 38 -5.02 -14.70 -19.76
CA GLU A 38 -3.73 -14.25 -20.30
C GLU A 38 -2.55 -14.73 -19.43
N ILE A 39 -2.64 -14.58 -18.11
CA ILE A 39 -1.62 -15.08 -17.16
C ILE A 39 -1.49 -16.60 -17.27
N GLN A 40 -2.61 -17.33 -17.29
CA GLN A 40 -2.61 -18.79 -17.45
C GLN A 40 -1.99 -19.20 -18.79
N SER A 41 -2.28 -18.49 -19.87
CA SER A 41 -1.68 -18.75 -21.18
C SER A 41 -0.16 -18.53 -21.16
N VAL A 42 0.33 -17.48 -20.49
CA VAL A 42 1.78 -17.22 -20.34
C VAL A 42 2.44 -18.29 -19.49
N VAL A 43 1.83 -18.68 -18.36
CA VAL A 43 2.35 -19.71 -17.44
C VAL A 43 2.39 -21.07 -18.14
N HIS A 44 1.29 -21.49 -18.77
CA HIS A 44 1.26 -22.75 -19.51
C HIS A 44 2.15 -22.73 -20.76
N GLY A 45 2.36 -21.56 -21.38
CA GLY A 45 3.34 -21.37 -22.45
C GLY A 45 4.77 -21.56 -21.96
N ALA A 46 5.11 -21.01 -20.79
CA ALA A 46 6.41 -21.17 -20.13
C ALA A 46 6.66 -22.62 -19.69
N GLU A 47 5.63 -23.29 -19.16
CA GLU A 47 5.67 -24.72 -18.81
C GLU A 47 5.92 -25.61 -20.04
N ARG A 48 5.26 -25.33 -21.18
CA ARG A 48 5.48 -26.08 -22.44
C ARG A 48 6.85 -25.89 -23.05
N LEU A 49 7.49 -24.73 -22.86
CA LEU A 49 8.85 -24.46 -23.34
C LEU A 49 9.94 -25.01 -22.41
N GLY A 50 9.58 -25.68 -21.31
CA GLY A 50 10.52 -26.13 -20.30
C GLY A 50 11.26 -24.99 -19.58
N SER A 51 10.79 -23.75 -19.76
CA SER A 51 11.32 -22.57 -19.09
C SER A 51 10.72 -22.54 -17.69
N ARG A 52 11.26 -23.41 -16.84
CA ARG A 52 11.09 -23.32 -15.39
C ARG A 52 11.61 -21.94 -15.02
N LEU A 53 10.71 -21.02 -14.69
CA LEU A 53 11.04 -19.65 -14.28
C LEU A 53 12.23 -19.73 -13.31
N ASP A 54 13.38 -19.22 -13.73
CA ASP A 54 14.58 -19.28 -12.91
C ASP A 54 14.31 -18.40 -11.68
N PRO A 55 14.43 -18.90 -10.45
CA PRO A 55 14.26 -18.09 -9.25
C PRO A 55 15.13 -16.81 -9.26
N SER A 56 16.24 -16.80 -10.00
CA SER A 56 17.05 -15.60 -10.23
C SER A 56 16.30 -14.47 -10.98
N GLN A 57 15.31 -14.80 -11.81
CA GLN A 57 14.49 -13.80 -12.51
C GLN A 57 13.44 -13.14 -11.60
N LEU A 58 13.01 -13.82 -10.54
CA LEU A 58 12.15 -13.20 -9.52
C LEU A 58 12.90 -12.11 -8.73
N GLU A 59 14.22 -12.25 -8.59
CA GLU A 59 15.07 -11.20 -8.03
C GLU A 59 15.11 -9.95 -8.93
N LEU A 60 14.93 -10.09 -10.25
CA LEU A 60 14.84 -8.94 -11.16
C LEU A 60 13.56 -8.12 -10.92
N PHE A 61 12.45 -8.77 -10.56
CA PHE A 61 11.23 -8.06 -10.18
C PHE A 61 11.35 -7.41 -8.79
N ALA A 62 11.99 -8.09 -7.83
CA ALA A 62 12.34 -7.47 -6.54
C ALA A 62 13.26 -6.25 -6.72
N SER A 63 14.21 -6.33 -7.66
CA SER A 63 15.10 -5.24 -8.05
C SER A 63 14.36 -4.10 -8.77
N LEU A 64 13.35 -4.40 -9.60
CA LEU A 64 12.52 -3.38 -10.23
C LEU A 64 11.69 -2.59 -9.20
N HIS A 65 11.20 -3.24 -8.14
CA HIS A 65 10.56 -2.55 -7.01
C HIS A 65 11.55 -1.70 -6.19
N SER A 66 12.83 -2.06 -6.16
CA SER A 66 13.90 -1.22 -5.61
C SER A 66 14.25 -0.02 -6.52
N SER A 67 13.94 -0.08 -7.82
CA SER A 67 14.30 0.98 -8.78
C SER A 67 13.43 2.23 -8.64
N THR A 68 12.23 2.12 -8.05
CA THR A 68 11.43 3.27 -7.59
C THR A 68 11.91 3.85 -6.26
N ASP A 69 12.86 3.18 -5.59
CA ASP A 69 13.33 3.47 -4.23
C ASP A 69 14.74 4.11 -4.21
N HIS A 70 15.21 4.63 -5.36
CA HIS A 70 16.48 5.39 -5.45
C HIS A 70 16.33 6.87 -5.08
N VAL A 71 15.13 7.32 -4.74
CA VAL A 71 14.96 8.66 -4.15
C VAL A 71 15.40 8.57 -2.70
N ILE A 72 16.58 9.11 -2.41
CA ILE A 72 17.07 9.20 -1.05
C ILE A 72 16.20 10.24 -0.32
N HIS A 73 15.36 9.76 0.59
CA HIS A 73 14.56 10.63 1.43
C HIS A 73 15.36 11.02 2.67
N ILE A 74 15.24 12.27 3.11
CA ILE A 74 15.83 12.74 4.36
C ILE A 74 14.70 13.07 5.32
N VAL A 75 14.59 12.33 6.42
CA VAL A 75 13.58 12.57 7.46
C VAL A 75 14.23 13.12 8.69
N ARG A 76 13.80 14.32 9.10
CA ARG A 76 14.20 14.93 10.36
C ARG A 76 13.21 14.61 11.45
N LEU A 77 13.69 13.96 12.50
CA LEU A 77 12.94 13.65 13.71
C LEU A 77 12.85 14.89 14.62
N SER A 78 11.88 14.86 15.53
CA SER A 78 11.65 15.93 16.53
C SER A 78 12.79 16.09 17.55
N ASP A 79 13.64 15.08 17.69
CA ASP A 79 14.87 15.11 18.48
C ASP A 79 16.05 15.80 17.76
N GLY A 80 15.86 16.19 16.50
CA GLY A 80 16.86 16.84 15.66
C GLY A 80 17.70 15.89 14.82
N ASN A 81 17.54 14.57 14.96
CA ASN A 81 18.27 13.59 14.16
C ASN A 81 17.76 13.56 12.72
N ARG A 82 18.70 13.46 11.77
CA ARG A 82 18.41 13.34 10.34
C ARG A 82 18.66 11.90 9.91
N LEU A 83 17.63 11.23 9.43
CA LEU A 83 17.70 9.89 8.87
C LEU A 83 17.66 10.00 7.36
N ARG A 84 18.47 9.20 6.66
CA ARG A 84 18.53 9.19 5.20
C ARG A 84 18.41 7.77 4.67
N GLY A 85 17.78 7.62 3.50
CA GLY A 85 17.64 6.34 2.82
C GLY A 85 16.27 6.17 2.20
N SER A 86 15.90 4.93 1.91
CA SER A 86 14.51 4.61 1.55
C SER A 86 13.57 4.77 2.76
N TRP A 87 12.26 4.80 2.50
CA TRP A 87 11.26 4.83 3.58
C TRP A 87 11.45 3.69 4.58
N VAL A 88 11.80 2.48 4.09
CA VAL A 88 12.05 1.31 4.92
C VAL A 88 13.30 1.49 5.78
N GLU A 89 14.40 1.97 5.20
CA GLU A 89 15.65 2.22 5.91
C GLU A 89 15.49 3.29 7.00
N ILE A 90 14.70 4.33 6.72
CA ILE A 90 14.39 5.37 7.70
C ILE A 90 13.60 4.80 8.88
N VAL A 91 12.54 4.03 8.65
CA VAL A 91 11.80 3.40 9.76
C VAL A 91 12.69 2.40 10.52
N GLN A 92 13.58 1.69 9.85
CA GLN A 92 14.55 0.80 10.50
C GLN A 92 15.51 1.58 11.40
N GLN A 93 16.05 2.70 10.93
CA GLN A 93 16.89 3.60 11.72
C GLN A 93 16.12 4.19 12.92
N MET A 94 14.85 4.58 12.73
CA MET A 94 13.99 5.03 13.85
C MET A 94 13.81 3.95 14.91
N ARG A 95 13.59 2.71 14.48
CA ARG A 95 13.43 1.56 15.38
C ARG A 95 14.70 1.23 16.15
N GLU A 96 15.85 1.32 15.49
CA GLU A 96 17.17 1.14 16.10
C GLU A 96 17.45 2.22 17.15
N GLN A 97 17.20 3.50 16.83
CA GLN A 97 17.35 4.62 17.76
C GLN A 97 16.44 4.50 18.98
N ALA A 98 15.22 4.02 18.78
CA ALA A 98 14.27 3.80 19.87
C ALA A 98 14.61 2.54 20.71
N GLY A 99 15.58 1.71 20.29
CA GLY A 99 16.02 0.52 21.03
C GLY A 99 15.14 -0.72 20.83
N PHE A 100 14.27 -0.74 19.82
CA PHE A 100 13.30 -1.83 19.59
C PHE A 100 13.75 -2.82 18.50
N LEU A 101 15.04 -3.16 18.49
CA LEU A 101 15.63 -4.12 17.53
C LEU A 101 15.13 -5.57 17.69
N HIS A 102 14.38 -5.87 18.75
CA HIS A 102 13.79 -7.18 19.00
C HIS A 102 12.35 -7.32 18.46
N GLU A 103 11.65 -6.22 18.20
CA GLU A 103 10.28 -6.21 17.64
C GLU A 103 10.34 -6.19 16.11
N SER A 104 9.41 -6.75 15.36
CA SER A 104 9.40 -6.55 13.90
C SER A 104 9.14 -5.07 13.50
N LEU A 105 9.49 -4.68 12.27
CA LEU A 105 9.24 -3.31 11.76
C LEU A 105 7.73 -2.96 11.84
N ASN A 106 6.87 -3.91 11.52
CA ASN A 106 5.42 -3.75 11.58
C ASN A 106 4.89 -3.57 13.01
N GLU A 107 5.42 -4.32 13.98
CA GLU A 107 5.07 -4.17 15.40
C GLU A 107 5.50 -2.80 15.93
N PHE A 108 6.71 -2.37 15.57
CA PHE A 108 7.22 -1.04 15.90
C PHE A 108 6.32 0.07 15.34
N MET A 109 5.96 0.00 14.05
CA MET A 109 5.08 0.99 13.40
C MET A 109 3.69 1.00 14.03
N ARG A 110 3.11 -0.17 14.35
CA ARG A 110 1.82 -0.26 15.03
C ARG A 110 1.86 0.43 16.39
N ARG A 111 2.86 0.11 17.22
CA ARG A 111 3.02 0.69 18.56
C ARG A 111 3.22 2.21 18.50
N MET A 112 3.99 2.69 17.53
CA MET A 112 4.18 4.12 17.31
C MET A 112 2.88 4.81 16.86
N ALA A 113 2.14 4.19 15.94
CA ALA A 113 0.84 4.70 15.50
C ALA A 113 -0.18 4.75 16.64
N GLU A 114 -0.23 3.74 17.51
CA GLU A 114 -1.06 3.73 18.72
C GLU A 114 -0.68 4.87 19.67
N ARG A 115 0.62 5.05 19.93
CA ARG A 115 1.12 6.16 20.75
C ARG A 115 0.77 7.54 20.18
N TRP A 116 0.87 7.71 18.87
CA TRP A 116 0.51 8.97 18.20
C TRP A 116 -1.01 9.21 18.19
N LEU A 117 -1.80 8.15 18.10
CA LEU A 117 -3.24 8.19 18.27
C LEU A 117 -3.61 8.63 19.70
N GLU A 118 -2.94 8.11 20.73
CA GLU A 118 -3.17 8.54 22.11
C GLU A 118 -2.75 10.00 22.34
N GLN A 119 -1.65 10.45 21.72
CA GLN A 119 -1.12 11.80 21.92
C GLN A 119 -1.87 12.90 21.17
N LYS A 120 -2.24 12.67 19.90
CA LYS A 120 -2.88 13.69 19.04
C LYS A 120 -4.26 13.31 18.54
N GLY A 121 -4.74 12.09 18.79
CA GLY A 121 -6.03 11.61 18.28
C GLY A 121 -6.03 11.25 16.80
N ILE A 122 -4.87 11.19 16.14
CA ILE A 122 -4.75 10.97 14.69
C ILE A 122 -4.42 9.50 14.43
N LYS A 123 -5.21 8.86 13.55
CA LYS A 123 -4.95 7.49 13.10
C LYS A 123 -3.90 7.50 12.00
N ILE A 124 -2.73 6.95 12.28
CA ILE A 124 -1.64 6.82 11.32
C ILE A 124 -1.62 5.38 10.77
N PRO A 125 -1.64 5.19 9.43
CA PRO A 125 -1.49 3.87 8.82
C PRO A 125 -0.11 3.28 9.16
N PHE A 126 -0.06 2.00 9.53
CA PHE A 126 1.19 1.30 9.90
C PHE A 126 1.52 0.11 8.99
N CYS A 127 0.68 -0.18 7.98
CA CYS A 127 0.88 -1.31 7.08
C CYS A 127 1.92 -1.03 5.99
N ASP A 128 2.23 0.25 5.77
CA ASP A 128 3.13 0.72 4.72
C ASP A 128 4.07 1.81 5.29
N PRO A 129 5.40 1.65 5.17
CA PRO A 129 6.39 2.58 5.71
C PRO A 129 6.31 3.99 5.12
N GLU A 130 5.98 4.11 3.82
CA GLU A 130 5.84 5.41 3.16
C GLU A 130 4.61 6.16 3.68
N ALA A 131 3.44 5.51 3.67
CA ALA A 131 2.21 6.09 4.21
C ALA A 131 2.33 6.43 5.69
N PHE A 132 3.06 5.62 6.46
CA PHE A 132 3.37 5.87 7.87
C PHE A 132 4.17 7.17 8.05
N LEU A 133 5.28 7.33 7.33
CA LEU A 133 6.13 8.51 7.44
C LEU A 133 5.47 9.78 6.90
N LYS A 134 4.74 9.69 5.79
CA LYS A 134 3.95 10.82 5.25
C LYS A 134 2.88 11.28 6.23
N SER A 135 2.10 10.36 6.79
CA SER A 135 1.08 10.70 7.78
C SER A 135 1.68 11.27 9.07
N ALA A 136 2.85 10.76 9.47
CA ALA A 136 3.60 11.31 10.59
C ALA A 136 4.09 12.73 10.32
N ALA A 137 4.47 13.04 9.07
CA ALA A 137 4.88 14.36 8.65
C ALA A 137 3.71 15.35 8.63
N ASP A 138 2.56 14.94 8.09
CA ASP A 138 1.32 15.73 8.11
C ASP A 138 0.86 16.01 9.55
N ALA A 139 1.02 15.04 10.44
CA ALA A 139 0.76 15.22 11.86
C ALA A 139 1.83 16.04 12.59
N GLY A 140 2.93 16.43 11.93
CA GLY A 140 4.02 17.24 12.46
C GLY A 140 4.91 16.51 13.48
N PHE A 141 4.97 15.18 13.44
CA PHE A 141 5.90 14.38 14.26
C PHE A 141 7.28 14.24 13.63
N VAL A 142 7.34 14.31 12.30
CA VAL A 142 8.58 14.27 11.51
C VAL A 142 8.53 15.34 10.42
N GLN A 143 9.67 15.73 9.88
CA GLN A 143 9.76 16.58 8.70
C GLN A 143 10.44 15.80 7.59
N ILE A 144 9.78 15.69 6.44
CA ILE A 144 10.34 15.05 5.25
C ILE A 144 10.98 16.16 4.41
N GLU A 145 12.29 16.06 4.22
CA GLU A 145 13.05 16.82 3.23
C GLU A 145 13.29 15.90 2.02
N LEU A 146 12.94 16.35 0.81
CA LEU A 146 13.37 15.69 -0.43
C LEU A 146 14.72 16.27 -0.82
N ASP A 147 15.69 15.40 -1.10
CA ASP A 147 16.91 15.77 -1.82
C ASP A 147 16.53 15.84 -3.32
N GLU A 148 16.70 17.01 -3.93
CA GLU A 148 16.41 17.29 -5.36
C GLU A 148 17.57 16.87 -6.27
#